data_AF-A0A9Y2JSP9-F1
#
_entry.id   AF-A0A9Y2JSP9-F1
#
_cell.length_a   1.000
_cell.length_b   1.000
_cell.length_c   1.000
_cell.angle_alpha   90.00
_cell.angle_beta   90.00
_cell.angle_gamma   90.00
#
_symmetry.space_group_name_H-M   'P 1'
#
loop_
_entity.id
_entity.type
_entity.pdbx_description
1 polymer ?
#
loop_
_entity_poly.entity_id
_entity_poly.type
_entity_poly.pdbx_seq_one_letter_code
_entity_poly.pdbx_strand_id
1 'polypeptide(L)'
;MGSRIEHRAEFSADVAATYAAVAGEGALRARLEQLGGHGAALLSYEVSGTDLRYELRQGISAEKLPQAVRTLHKGDLLVTRTQTWRVSNDGTGRQGQATVEVGGVPGEIAARTALLANGGKTVLRISGEVTVRIPLFGGKLESVISEQVTKLLEREAEFTAKWLTEAN
;
A
#
# COMPACT_ATOMS: atom_id res chain seq x y z
N MET A 1 2.81 -17.53 12.80
CA MET A 1 3.13 -17.26 11.39
C MET A 1 2.04 -16.33 10.92
N GLY A 2 2.40 -15.15 10.42
CA GLY A 2 1.45 -14.12 10.05
C GLY A 2 0.66 -14.46 8.80
N SER A 3 -0.39 -13.69 8.52
CA SER A 3 -1.22 -13.86 7.34
C SER A 3 -0.59 -13.23 6.11
N ARG A 4 -0.52 -13.99 5.01
CA ARG A 4 0.12 -13.56 3.77
C ARG A 4 -0.76 -12.58 2.98
N ILE A 5 -0.13 -11.61 2.34
CA ILE A 5 -0.71 -10.72 1.34
C ILE A 5 -0.07 -11.06 -0.01
N GLU A 6 -0.89 -11.28 -1.03
CA GLU A 6 -0.44 -11.41 -2.42
C GLU A 6 -1.39 -10.61 -3.30
N HIS A 7 -0.83 -9.74 -4.14
CA HIS A 7 -1.59 -8.96 -5.10
C HIS A 7 -0.81 -8.81 -6.40
N ARG A 8 -1.52 -8.91 -7.53
CA ARG A 8 -0.99 -8.70 -8.88
C ARG A 8 -1.96 -7.83 -9.66
N ALA A 9 -1.44 -6.79 -10.30
CA ALA A 9 -2.16 -5.98 -11.27
C ALA A 9 -1.35 -5.83 -12.55
N GLU A 10 -2.03 -5.61 -13.67
CA GLU A 10 -1.42 -5.41 -14.98
C GLU A 10 -1.98 -4.14 -15.62
N PHE A 11 -1.10 -3.33 -16.17
CA PHE A 11 -1.42 -2.02 -16.73
C PHE A 11 -1.00 -1.95 -18.19
N SER A 12 -1.89 -1.43 -19.04
CA SER A 12 -1.63 -1.20 -20.47
C SER A 12 -0.82 0.09 -20.69
N ALA A 13 0.32 0.20 -20.01
CA ALA A 13 1.27 1.31 -20.10
C ALA A 13 2.69 0.79 -19.85
N ASP A 14 3.69 1.56 -20.28
CA ASP A 14 5.09 1.26 -19.99
C ASP A 14 5.42 1.42 -18.50
N VAL A 15 6.61 0.95 -18.11
CA VAL A 15 7.04 0.94 -16.70
C VAL A 15 7.18 2.36 -16.16
N ALA A 16 7.62 3.32 -16.97
CA ALA A 16 7.87 4.68 -16.52
C ALA A 16 6.55 5.39 -16.21
N ALA A 17 5.58 5.32 -17.11
CA ALA A 17 4.24 5.86 -16.92
C ALA A 17 3.52 5.16 -15.75
N THR A 18 3.61 3.83 -15.66
CA THR A 18 3.01 3.07 -14.56
C THR A 18 3.65 3.44 -13.22
N TYR A 19 4.97 3.61 -13.17
CA TYR A 19 5.66 4.02 -11.96
C TYR A 19 5.24 5.43 -11.51
N ALA A 20 5.10 6.38 -12.45
CA ALA A 20 4.57 7.70 -12.15
C ALA A 20 3.12 7.65 -11.62
N ALA A 21 2.27 6.78 -12.17
CA ALA A 21 0.90 6.61 -11.70
C ALA A 21 0.81 5.92 -10.32
N VAL A 22 1.75 5.04 -9.98
CA VAL A 22 1.77 4.32 -8.68
C VAL A 22 2.42 5.16 -7.57
N ALA A 23 3.49 5.88 -7.88
CA ALA A 23 4.39 6.48 -6.89
C ALA A 23 4.70 7.97 -7.14
N GLY A 24 4.16 8.58 -8.19
CA GLY A 24 4.30 10.02 -8.43
C GLY A 24 3.53 10.82 -7.39
N GLU A 25 4.09 11.95 -6.94
CA GLU A 25 3.52 12.75 -5.87
C GLU A 25 2.05 13.16 -6.12
N GLY A 26 1.75 13.66 -7.32
CA GLY A 26 0.38 14.05 -7.69
C GLY A 26 -0.59 12.88 -7.66
N ALA A 27 -0.20 11.72 -8.22
CA ALA A 27 -1.01 10.51 -8.21
C ALA A 27 -1.22 9.99 -6.78
N LEU A 28 -0.21 10.06 -5.90
CA LEU A 28 -0.34 9.69 -4.49
C LEU A 28 -1.34 10.58 -3.75
N ARG A 29 -1.28 11.89 -3.97
CA ARG A 29 -2.22 12.86 -3.35
C ARG A 29 -3.66 12.59 -3.82
N ALA A 30 -3.87 12.49 -5.12
CA ALA A 30 -5.19 12.19 -5.69
C ALA A 30 -5.75 10.84 -5.19
N ARG A 31 -4.90 9.81 -5.11
CA ARG A 31 -5.28 8.50 -4.56
C ARG A 31 -5.68 8.59 -3.10
N LEU A 32 -4.97 9.37 -2.29
CA LEU A 32 -5.30 9.57 -0.88
C LEU A 32 -6.62 10.31 -0.69
N GLU A 33 -6.94 11.28 -1.53
CA GLU A 33 -8.24 11.98 -1.48
C GLU A 33 -9.40 11.02 -1.71
N GLN A 34 -9.25 10.05 -2.62
CA GLN A 34 -10.30 9.09 -2.95
C GLN A 34 -10.36 7.89 -1.97
N LEU A 35 -9.20 7.36 -1.57
CA LEU A 35 -9.10 6.05 -0.89
C LEU A 35 -8.48 6.14 0.52
N GLY A 36 -7.90 7.27 0.89
CA GLY A 36 -7.09 7.41 2.11
C GLY A 36 -7.89 7.49 3.40
N GLY A 37 -9.17 7.82 3.34
CA GLY A 37 -10.03 7.98 4.53
C GLY A 37 -9.78 9.29 5.29
N HIS A 38 -10.31 9.39 6.50
CA HIS A 38 -10.20 10.61 7.31
C HIS A 38 -8.75 10.91 7.70
N GLY A 39 -8.35 12.18 7.64
CA GLY A 39 -7.00 12.60 8.03
C GLY A 39 -5.89 12.08 7.11
N ALA A 40 -6.25 11.54 5.94
CA ALA A 40 -5.29 11.06 4.96
C ALA A 40 -4.35 12.18 4.51
N ALA A 41 -3.06 11.87 4.39
CA ALA A 41 -2.06 12.84 4.00
C ALA A 41 -0.81 12.16 3.44
N LEU A 42 -0.16 12.81 2.48
CA LEU A 42 1.24 12.53 2.13
C LEU A 42 2.12 13.27 3.14
N LEU A 43 2.78 12.52 4.02
CA LEU A 43 3.58 13.07 5.13
C LEU A 43 4.97 13.47 4.66
N SER A 44 5.60 12.66 3.81
CA SER A 44 6.91 12.93 3.22
C SER A 44 7.01 12.36 1.81
N TYR A 45 7.84 13.00 0.98
CA TYR A 45 8.16 12.57 -0.38
C TYR A 45 9.59 12.97 -0.71
N GLU A 46 10.49 11.99 -0.73
CA GLU A 46 11.93 12.20 -0.80
C GLU A 46 12.52 11.42 -1.98
N VAL A 47 13.07 12.16 -2.94
CA VAL A 47 13.76 11.59 -4.11
C VAL A 47 15.26 11.72 -3.90
N SER A 48 15.98 10.62 -4.04
CA SER A 48 17.45 10.58 -3.98
C SER A 48 18.00 9.85 -5.20
N GLY A 49 18.42 10.62 -6.21
CA GLY A 49 18.82 10.06 -7.51
C GLY A 49 17.65 9.32 -8.16
N THR A 50 17.79 8.00 -8.34
CA THR A 50 16.72 7.14 -8.88
C THR A 50 15.80 6.57 -7.81
N ASP A 51 16.13 6.73 -6.54
CA ASP A 51 15.42 6.12 -5.42
C ASP A 51 14.36 7.09 -4.89
N LEU A 52 13.29 6.53 -4.35
CA LEU A 52 12.18 7.28 -3.77
C LEU A 52 11.80 6.67 -2.43
N ARG A 53 11.59 7.53 -1.44
CA ARG A 53 10.94 7.19 -0.18
C ARG A 53 9.74 8.12 0.01
N TYR A 54 8.62 7.57 0.45
CA TYR A 54 7.48 8.39 0.86
C TYR A 54 6.77 7.77 2.05
N GLU A 55 6.07 8.61 2.81
CA GLU A 55 5.23 8.21 3.93
C GLU A 55 3.80 8.71 3.72
N LEU A 56 2.83 7.80 3.83
CA LEU A 56 1.41 8.10 3.74
C LEU A 56 0.78 7.91 5.11
N ARG A 57 -0.13 8.79 5.47
CA ARG A 57 -1.11 8.57 6.53
C ARG A 57 -2.45 8.24 5.92
N GLN A 58 -3.13 7.23 6.46
CA GLN A 58 -4.48 6.83 6.07
C GLN A 58 -5.34 6.64 7.31
N GLY A 59 -6.62 7.02 7.22
CA GLY A 59 -7.57 6.90 8.32
C GLY A 59 -8.56 5.76 8.11
N ILE A 60 -8.84 5.04 9.19
CA ILE A 60 -9.86 3.99 9.24
C ILE A 60 -10.85 4.36 10.34
N SER A 61 -12.07 4.68 9.95
CA SER A 61 -13.14 5.02 10.88
C SER A 61 -13.46 3.86 11.84
N ALA A 62 -13.75 4.19 13.10
CA ALA A 62 -13.98 3.21 14.16
C ALA A 62 -15.06 2.18 13.80
N GLU A 63 -16.11 2.58 13.09
CA GLU A 63 -17.22 1.74 12.65
C GLU A 63 -16.86 0.74 11.55
N LYS A 64 -15.69 0.88 10.92
CA LYS A 64 -15.14 -0.09 9.96
C LYS A 64 -14.15 -1.06 10.60
N LEU A 65 -13.74 -0.80 11.85
CA LEU A 65 -12.77 -1.64 12.54
C LEU A 65 -13.38 -2.97 12.98
N PRO A 66 -12.64 -4.09 12.91
CA PRO A 66 -13.04 -5.34 13.54
C PRO A 66 -13.26 -5.18 15.04
N GLN A 67 -14.17 -5.96 15.62
CA GLN A 67 -14.50 -5.88 17.05
C GLN A 67 -13.27 -6.03 17.95
N ALA A 68 -12.35 -6.95 17.63
CA ALA A 68 -11.10 -7.17 18.36
C ALA A 68 -10.15 -5.95 18.35
N VAL A 69 -10.25 -5.09 17.35
CA VAL A 69 -9.48 -3.83 17.30
C VAL A 69 -10.16 -2.77 18.17
N ARG A 70 -11.50 -2.67 18.13
CA ARG A 70 -12.28 -1.72 18.94
C ARG A 70 -12.21 -1.97 20.45
N THR A 71 -11.81 -3.17 20.86
CA THR A 71 -11.53 -3.50 22.27
C THR A 71 -10.20 -2.92 22.74
N LEU A 72 -9.22 -2.76 21.85
CA LEU A 72 -7.87 -2.28 22.17
C LEU A 72 -7.71 -0.78 21.94
N HIS A 73 -8.34 -0.26 20.88
CA HIS A 73 -8.30 1.15 20.52
C HIS A 73 -9.70 1.74 20.49
N LYS A 74 -9.85 2.95 21.02
CA LYS A 74 -11.11 3.69 21.01
C LYS A 74 -11.03 4.79 19.95
N GLY A 75 -12.05 4.85 19.10
CA GLY A 75 -12.14 5.83 18.02
C GLY A 75 -11.44 5.36 16.75
N ASP A 76 -11.18 6.33 15.88
CA ASP A 76 -10.60 6.10 14.56
C ASP A 76 -9.13 5.70 14.66
N LEU A 77 -8.69 4.92 13.69
CA LEU A 77 -7.28 4.55 13.55
C LEU A 77 -6.60 5.37 12.47
N LEU A 78 -5.37 5.78 12.76
CA LEU A 78 -4.44 6.31 11.78
C LEU A 78 -3.36 5.27 11.52
N VAL A 79 -3.12 5.05 10.24
CA VAL A 79 -2.17 4.08 9.72
C VAL A 79 -1.09 4.84 8.97
N THR A 80 0.18 4.56 9.27
CA THR A 80 1.32 5.13 8.56
C THR A 80 1.91 4.05 7.67
N ARG A 81 1.92 4.30 6.35
CA ARG A 81 2.59 3.45 5.36
C ARG A 81 3.85 4.15 4.89
N THR A 82 4.99 3.53 5.15
CA THR A 82 6.27 3.91 4.58
C THR A 82 6.53 3.07 3.35
N GLN A 83 6.86 3.70 2.23
CA GLN A 83 7.24 3.00 1.00
C GLN A 83 8.61 3.46 0.53
N THR A 84 9.40 2.50 0.04
CA THR A 84 10.61 2.76 -0.72
C THR A 84 10.50 2.18 -2.12
N TRP A 85 11.19 2.81 -3.06
CA TRP A 85 11.37 2.36 -4.43
C TRP A 85 12.79 2.62 -4.89
N ARG A 86 13.29 1.71 -5.72
CA ARG A 86 14.58 1.78 -6.42
C ARG A 86 14.46 1.08 -7.76
N VAL A 87 15.48 1.22 -8.60
CA VAL A 87 15.58 0.45 -9.84
C VAL A 87 15.67 -1.05 -9.50
N SER A 88 15.01 -1.91 -10.30
CA SER A 88 15.12 -3.36 -10.15
C SER A 88 16.55 -3.84 -10.42
N ASN A 89 16.93 -5.01 -9.89
CA ASN A 89 18.30 -5.52 -10.01
C ASN A 89 18.74 -5.75 -11.47
N ASP A 90 17.80 -6.05 -12.35
CA ASP A 90 18.03 -6.25 -13.79
C ASP A 90 17.95 -4.94 -14.60
N GLY A 91 17.67 -3.81 -13.96
CA GLY A 91 17.58 -2.49 -14.60
C GLY A 91 16.31 -2.26 -15.43
N THR A 92 15.40 -3.24 -15.51
CA THR A 92 14.25 -3.18 -16.43
C THR A 92 12.96 -2.64 -15.80
N GLY A 93 12.99 -2.34 -14.50
CA GLY A 93 11.82 -2.06 -13.71
C GLY A 93 12.08 -1.30 -12.42
N ARG A 94 11.11 -1.37 -11.51
CA ARG A 94 11.19 -0.80 -10.16
C ARG A 94 10.91 -1.87 -9.13
N GLN A 95 11.60 -1.82 -8.01
CA GLN A 95 11.35 -2.68 -6.86
C GLN A 95 11.33 -1.84 -5.59
N GLY A 96 10.64 -2.32 -4.57
CA GLY A 96 10.43 -1.55 -3.36
C GLY A 96 10.03 -2.40 -2.16
N GLN A 97 9.92 -1.72 -1.03
CA GLN A 97 9.43 -2.28 0.22
C GLN A 97 8.41 -1.33 0.83
N ALA A 98 7.38 -1.89 1.44
CA ALA A 98 6.41 -1.17 2.23
C ALA A 98 6.45 -1.69 3.67
N THR A 99 6.44 -0.78 4.64
CA THR A 99 6.11 -1.10 6.03
C THR A 99 4.88 -0.30 6.44
N VAL A 100 4.03 -0.91 7.25
CA VAL A 100 2.81 -0.28 7.76
C VAL A 100 2.77 -0.41 9.27
N GLU A 101 2.61 0.73 9.91
CA GLU A 101 2.43 0.86 11.35
C GLU A 101 1.00 1.32 11.64
N VAL A 102 0.35 0.65 12.59
CA VAL A 102 -1.02 0.95 13.00
C VAL A 102 -0.97 1.48 14.43
N GLY A 103 -1.26 2.77 14.62
CA GLY A 103 -1.27 3.36 15.96
C GLY A 103 -2.25 2.62 16.89
N GLY A 104 -1.81 2.28 18.10
CA GLY A 104 -2.68 1.63 19.11
C GLY A 104 -2.94 0.12 18.90
N VAL A 105 -2.37 -0.50 17.86
CA VAL A 105 -2.44 -1.96 17.66
C VAL A 105 -1.01 -2.52 17.59
N PRO A 106 -0.64 -3.50 18.43
CA PRO A 106 0.70 -4.10 18.40
C PRO A 106 0.83 -5.05 17.20
N GLY A 107 0.96 -4.48 16.00
CA GLY A 107 1.05 -5.22 14.75
C GLY A 107 1.84 -4.45 13.69
N GLU A 108 2.28 -5.17 12.68
CA GLU A 108 3.10 -4.67 11.58
C GLU A 108 2.71 -5.36 10.28
N ILE A 109 2.80 -4.62 9.18
CA ILE A 109 2.74 -5.21 7.84
C ILE A 109 4.05 -4.88 7.14
N ALA A 110 4.68 -5.91 6.57
CA ALA A 110 5.84 -5.74 5.71
C ALA A 110 5.54 -6.36 4.34
N ALA A 111 5.82 -5.63 3.26
CA ALA A 111 5.60 -6.09 1.90
C ALA A 111 6.77 -5.69 0.98
N ARG A 112 6.98 -6.50 -0.06
CA ARG A 112 7.84 -6.19 -1.20
C ARG A 112 6.96 -5.82 -2.37
N THR A 113 7.40 -4.84 -3.16
CA THR A 113 6.69 -4.39 -4.37
C THR A 113 7.63 -4.50 -5.57
N ALA A 114 7.09 -4.85 -6.73
CA ALA A 114 7.82 -4.86 -7.99
C ALA A 114 6.93 -4.40 -9.14
N LEU A 115 7.46 -3.55 -10.01
CA LEU A 115 6.88 -3.11 -11.28
C LEU A 115 7.84 -3.52 -12.39
N LEU A 116 7.41 -4.46 -13.24
CA LEU A 116 8.25 -5.04 -14.29
C LEU A 116 7.52 -5.01 -15.63
N ALA A 117 8.27 -4.80 -16.71
CA ALA A 117 7.75 -4.89 -18.06
C ALA A 117 7.33 -6.34 -18.38
N ASN A 118 6.24 -6.49 -19.12
CA ASN A 118 5.74 -7.77 -19.62
C ASN A 118 5.01 -7.58 -20.95
N GLY A 119 5.67 -7.88 -22.08
CA GLY A 119 5.04 -7.91 -23.39
C GLY A 119 4.34 -6.60 -23.80
N GLY A 120 4.97 -5.45 -23.55
CA GLY A 120 4.39 -4.12 -23.86
C GLY A 120 3.44 -3.57 -22.79
N LYS A 121 3.26 -4.30 -21.68
CA LYS A 121 2.51 -3.87 -20.50
C LYS A 121 3.42 -3.80 -19.28
N THR A 122 2.89 -3.34 -18.16
CA THR A 122 3.58 -3.35 -16.87
C THR A 122 2.82 -4.19 -15.86
N VAL A 123 3.53 -5.03 -15.11
CA VAL A 123 2.94 -5.86 -14.04
C VAL A 123 3.42 -5.34 -12.69
N LEU A 124 2.46 -4.97 -11.84
CA LEU A 124 2.67 -4.72 -10.42
C LEU A 124 2.49 -6.02 -9.64
N ARG A 125 3.46 -6.36 -8.78
CA ARG A 125 3.38 -7.45 -7.81
C ARG A 125 3.64 -6.92 -6.42
N ILE A 126 2.83 -7.36 -5.46
CA ILE A 126 2.97 -7.03 -4.05
C ILE A 126 2.86 -8.33 -3.26
N SER A 127 3.87 -8.64 -2.46
CA SER A 127 3.88 -9.81 -1.58
C SER A 127 4.34 -9.42 -0.19
N GLY A 128 3.63 -9.88 0.85
CA GLY A 128 3.92 -9.46 2.21
C GLY A 128 3.27 -10.32 3.26
N GLU A 129 3.43 -9.90 4.51
CA GLU A 129 2.92 -10.60 5.69
C GLU A 129 2.38 -9.59 6.69
N VAL A 130 1.26 -9.93 7.31
CA VAL A 130 0.66 -9.23 8.45
C VAL A 130 1.00 -9.99 9.71
N THR A 131 1.61 -9.31 10.69
CA THR A 131 1.91 -9.87 12.00
C THR A 131 1.20 -9.08 13.09
N VAL A 132 0.44 -9.77 13.94
CA VAL A 132 -0.27 -9.17 15.09
C VAL A 132 0.17 -9.85 16.38
N ARG A 133 0.71 -9.06 17.31
CA ARG A 133 1.28 -9.53 18.58
C ARG A 133 0.24 -9.46 19.71
N ILE A 134 -0.94 -10.07 19.51
CA ILE A 134 -2.04 -10.11 20.48
C ILE A 134 -2.36 -11.56 20.87
N PRO A 135 -2.31 -11.93 22.17
CA PRO A 135 -2.68 -13.27 22.63
C PRO A 135 -4.13 -13.63 22.26
N LEU A 136 -4.37 -14.90 21.93
CA LEU A 136 -5.67 -15.52 21.61
C LEU A 136 -6.39 -15.03 20.34
N PHE A 137 -6.19 -13.78 19.90
CA PHE A 137 -6.88 -13.19 18.75
C PHE A 137 -6.01 -12.90 17.53
N GLY A 138 -4.68 -13.03 17.64
CA GLY A 138 -3.70 -12.69 16.60
C GLY A 138 -4.06 -13.25 15.22
N GLY A 139 -4.14 -14.58 15.07
CA GLY A 139 -4.35 -15.20 13.76
C GLY A 139 -5.66 -14.82 13.06
N LYS A 140 -6.78 -14.71 13.80
CA LYS A 140 -8.05 -14.27 13.19
C LYS A 140 -7.98 -12.82 12.75
N LEU A 141 -7.34 -11.96 13.55
CA LEU A 141 -7.18 -10.56 13.21
C LEU A 141 -6.20 -10.35 12.04
N GLU A 142 -5.11 -11.11 11.99
CA GLU A 142 -4.15 -11.13 10.87
C GLU A 142 -4.86 -11.42 9.54
N SER A 143 -5.72 -12.44 9.50
CA SER A 143 -6.49 -12.78 8.30
C SER A 143 -7.47 -11.68 7.88
N VAL A 144 -8.16 -11.06 8.83
CA VAL A 144 -9.07 -9.94 8.53
C VAL A 144 -8.27 -8.76 7.97
N ILE A 145 -7.12 -8.44 8.56
CA ILE A 145 -6.26 -7.35 8.09
C ILE A 145 -5.72 -7.67 6.68
N SER A 146 -5.22 -8.88 6.43
CA SER A 146 -4.69 -9.25 5.11
C SER A 146 -5.77 -9.18 4.02
N GLU A 147 -7.00 -9.62 4.30
CA GLU A 147 -8.12 -9.47 3.38
C GLU A 147 -8.46 -7.99 3.07
N GLN A 148 -8.48 -7.13 4.09
CA GLN A 148 -8.75 -5.70 3.89
C GLN A 148 -7.63 -5.00 3.11
N VAL A 149 -6.37 -5.40 3.36
CA VAL A 149 -5.22 -4.89 2.61
C VAL A 149 -5.31 -5.32 1.14
N THR A 150 -5.61 -6.59 0.85
CA THR A 150 -5.80 -7.05 -0.53
C THR A 150 -6.90 -6.26 -1.26
N LYS A 151 -8.04 -6.02 -0.60
CA LYS A 151 -9.13 -5.19 -1.15
C LYS A 151 -8.71 -3.73 -1.38
N LEU A 152 -7.88 -3.18 -0.51
CA LEU A 152 -7.30 -1.84 -0.72
C LEU A 152 -6.38 -1.83 -1.93
N LEU A 153 -5.49 -2.82 -2.06
CA LEU A 153 -4.56 -2.94 -3.19
C LEU A 153 -5.30 -3.08 -4.53
N GLU A 154 -6.42 -3.81 -4.56
CA GLU A 154 -7.32 -3.88 -5.72
C GLU A 154 -7.84 -2.49 -6.11
N ARG A 155 -8.33 -1.70 -5.14
CA ARG A 155 -8.80 -0.32 -5.40
C ARG A 155 -7.67 0.62 -5.81
N GLU A 156 -6.48 0.47 -5.23
CA GLU A 156 -5.30 1.24 -5.64
C GLU A 156 -4.91 0.91 -7.09
N ALA A 157 -5.02 -0.36 -7.50
CA ALA A 157 -4.79 -0.77 -8.88
C ALA A 157 -5.86 -0.22 -9.84
N GLU A 158 -7.13 -0.26 -9.46
CA GLU A 158 -8.21 0.35 -10.24
C GLU A 158 -8.02 1.86 -10.41
N PHE A 159 -7.62 2.56 -9.34
CA PHE A 159 -7.26 3.98 -9.40
C PHE A 159 -6.11 4.21 -10.39
N THR A 160 -5.03 3.42 -10.27
CA THR A 160 -3.85 3.54 -11.14
C THR A 160 -4.22 3.32 -12.60
N ALA A 161 -5.06 2.33 -12.89
CA ALA A 161 -5.52 2.05 -14.25
C ALA A 161 -6.31 3.23 -14.84
N LYS A 162 -7.17 3.88 -14.04
CA LYS A 162 -7.90 5.10 -14.47
C LYS A 162 -6.95 6.28 -14.66
N TRP A 163 -6.05 6.50 -13.71
CA TRP A 163 -5.05 7.58 -13.77
C TRP A 163 -4.21 7.53 -15.05
N LEU A 164 -3.87 6.32 -15.51
CA LEU A 164 -3.11 6.10 -16.76
C LEU A 164 -3.91 6.41 -18.04
N THR A 165 -5.24 6.46 -17.97
CA THR A 165 -6.10 6.77 -19.12
C THR A 165 -6.51 8.24 -19.19
N GLU A 166 -6.42 8.94 -18.07
CA GLU A 166 -6.72 10.37 -17.97
C GLU A 166 -5.47 11.18 -18.34
N ALA A 167 -5.64 12.27 -19.10
CA ALA A 167 -4.56 13.20 -19.39
C ALA A 167 -4.27 14.04 -18.13
N ASN A 168 -3.54 13.44 -17.19
CA ASN A 168 -3.14 14.02 -15.90
C ASN A 168 -1.73 14.62 -15.94
#